data_AF-A0A964Y1E0-F1
#
_entry.id   AF-A0A964Y1E0-F1
#
_cell.length_a   1.000
_cell.length_b   1.000
_cell.length_c   1.000
_cell.angle_alpha   90.00
_cell.angle_beta   90.00
_cell.angle_gamma   90.00
#
_symmetry.space_group_name_H-M   'P 1'
#
loop_
_entity.id
_entity.type
_entity.pdbx_description
1 polymer ?
#
loop_
_entity_poly.entity_id
_entity_poly.type
_entity_poly.pdbx_seq_one_letter_code
_entity_poly.pdbx_strand_id
1 'polypeptide(L)'
;AMALQAHIAMEIDGVAAILDLVADGSGHAVLTHNAVTRSIRPSAYQVRQLVGEQAQAITITLWMAVSQNRISTHAQQVSMNLIRDQVQKHLAPQP
;
A
#
# COMPACT_ATOMS: atom_id res chain seq x y z
N ALA A 1 11.39 -15.08 -18.76
CA ALA A 1 11.56 -14.59 -17.40
C ALA A 1 13.02 -14.23 -17.16
N MET A 2 13.34 -12.94 -17.10
CA MET A 2 14.66 -12.47 -16.69
C MET A 2 14.66 -12.41 -15.16
N ALA A 3 15.55 -13.13 -14.49
CA ALA A 3 15.66 -13.03 -13.05
C ALA A 3 16.26 -11.66 -12.69
N LEU A 4 15.49 -10.80 -12.02
CA LEU A 4 16.00 -9.58 -11.40
C LEU A 4 16.43 -9.91 -9.97
N GLN A 5 17.69 -9.60 -9.64
CA GLN A 5 18.18 -9.63 -8.27
C GLN A 5 18.23 -8.21 -7.71
N ALA A 6 17.39 -7.91 -6.73
CA ALA A 6 17.46 -6.64 -6.02
C ALA A 6 18.69 -6.60 -5.11
N HIS A 7 19.45 -5.51 -5.15
CA HIS A 7 20.49 -5.25 -4.17
C HIS A 7 19.85 -4.63 -2.92
N ILE A 8 19.78 -5.41 -1.84
CA ILE A 8 19.18 -4.94 -0.57
C ILE A 8 20.25 -4.20 0.23
N ALA A 9 20.13 -2.87 0.28
CA ALA A 9 21.05 -2.03 1.05
C ALA A 9 20.70 -1.99 2.55
N MET A 10 19.41 -2.13 2.90
CA MET A 10 18.91 -1.98 4.26
C MET A 10 17.53 -2.64 4.43
N GLU A 11 17.24 -3.15 5.62
CA GLU A 11 15.91 -3.63 6.03
C GLU A 11 15.35 -2.69 7.10
N ILE A 12 14.13 -2.20 6.90
CA ILE A 12 13.44 -1.24 7.78
C ILE A 12 11.98 -1.63 7.89
N ASP A 13 11.45 -1.70 9.12
CA ASP A 13 10.08 -2.17 9.38
C ASP A 13 9.00 -1.08 9.19
N GLY A 14 9.36 0.19 9.41
CA GLY A 14 8.41 1.30 9.43
C GLY A 14 8.34 2.05 8.11
N VAL A 15 7.14 2.18 7.52
CA VAL A 15 6.92 2.95 6.28
C VAL A 15 7.38 4.40 6.42
N ALA A 16 7.13 5.05 7.56
CA ALA A 16 7.59 6.41 7.81
C ALA A 16 9.13 6.51 7.76
N ALA A 17 9.82 5.58 8.42
CA ALA A 17 11.28 5.53 8.42
C ALA A 17 11.85 5.25 7.02
N ILE A 18 11.22 4.38 6.23
CA ILE A 18 11.60 4.16 4.82
C ILE A 18 11.49 5.48 4.03
N LEU A 19 10.41 6.23 4.21
CA LEU A 19 10.20 7.48 3.49
C LEU A 19 11.21 8.56 3.89
N ASP A 20 11.51 8.70 5.18
CA ASP A 20 12.54 9.63 5.66
C ASP A 20 13.91 9.30 5.05
N LEU A 21 14.30 8.03 5.03
CA LEU A 21 15.55 7.59 4.41
C LEU A 21 15.62 7.88 2.91
N VAL A 22 14.50 7.70 2.19
CA VAL A 22 14.42 8.03 0.76
C VAL A 22 14.52 9.55 0.55
N ALA A 23 13.85 10.34 1.38
CA ALA A 23 13.91 11.81 1.32
C ALA A 23 15.32 12.34 1.62
N ASP A 24 16.06 11.65 2.50
CA ASP A 24 17.45 11.95 2.83
C ASP A 24 18.46 11.41 1.80
N GLY A 25 18.00 10.74 0.74
CA GLY A 25 18.83 10.29 -0.39
C GLY A 25 19.48 8.92 -0.20
N SER A 26 19.00 8.10 0.74
CA SER A 26 19.55 6.76 1.01
C SER A 26 19.22 5.71 -0.07
N GLY A 27 18.44 6.07 -1.10
CA GLY A 27 18.13 5.21 -2.23
C GLY A 27 16.67 5.27 -2.65
N HIS A 28 16.14 4.15 -3.15
CA HIS A 28 14.76 4.00 -3.61
C HIS A 28 14.03 2.96 -2.76
N ALA A 29 12.71 3.08 -2.66
CA ALA A 29 11.87 2.11 -1.99
C ALA A 29 10.72 1.65 -2.90
N VAL A 30 10.37 0.37 -2.80
CA VAL A 30 9.15 -0.18 -3.40
C VAL A 30 8.06 -0.18 -2.34
N LEU A 31 7.05 0.67 -2.52
CA LEU A 31 5.97 0.88 -1.56
C LEU A 31 4.62 0.89 -2.27
N THR A 32 3.55 0.75 -1.48
CA THR A 32 2.20 1.02 -1.99
C THR A 32 2.05 2.50 -2.32
N HIS A 33 1.24 2.83 -3.33
CA HIS A 33 0.96 4.23 -3.70
C HIS A 33 0.48 5.07 -2.50
N ASN A 34 -0.31 4.47 -1.60
CA ASN A 34 -0.85 5.12 -0.41
C ASN A 34 0.21 5.52 0.60
N ALA A 35 1.37 4.85 0.64
CA ALA A 35 2.47 5.23 1.53
C ALA A 35 2.96 6.65 1.22
N VAL A 36 3.05 7.01 -0.07
CA VAL A 36 3.52 8.32 -0.51
C VAL A 36 2.40 9.36 -0.43
N THR A 37 1.21 9.07 -0.95
CA THR A 37 0.12 10.06 -1.01
C THR A 37 -0.42 10.47 0.36
N ARG A 38 -0.28 9.61 1.37
CA ARG A 38 -0.66 9.89 2.76
C ARG A 38 0.51 10.27 3.67
N SER A 39 1.71 10.44 3.11
CA SER A 39 2.86 10.92 3.85
C SER A 39 2.73 12.39 4.24
N ILE A 40 3.58 12.86 5.15
CA ILE A 40 3.60 14.25 5.62
C ILE A 40 3.92 15.23 4.47
N ARG A 41 4.78 14.83 3.53
CA ARG A 41 5.21 15.68 2.40
C ARG A 41 5.31 14.86 1.10
N PRO A 42 4.18 14.54 0.44
CA PRO A 42 4.17 13.70 -0.76
C PRO A 42 5.00 14.27 -1.92
N SER A 43 5.09 15.59 -2.02
CA SER A 43 5.89 16.30 -3.03
C SER A 43 7.40 16.11 -2.88
N ALA A 44 7.87 15.53 -1.77
CA ALA A 44 9.28 15.18 -1.60
C ALA A 44 9.71 13.95 -2.42
N TYR A 45 8.74 13.22 -3.00
CA TYR A 45 8.99 11.94 -3.65
C TYR A 45 8.57 11.98 -5.11
N GLN A 46 9.37 11.34 -5.96
CA GLN A 46 8.95 10.97 -7.31
C GLN A 46 8.46 9.52 -7.28
N VAL A 47 7.29 9.28 -7.87
CA VAL A 47 6.66 7.95 -7.87
C VAL A 47 6.57 7.44 -9.29
N ARG A 48 6.98 6.18 -9.49
CA ARG A 48 6.82 5.44 -10.75
C ARG A 48 6.05 4.16 -10.48
N GLN A 49 4.99 3.92 -11.26
CA GLN A 49 4.23 2.68 -11.19
C GLN A 49 5.11 1.51 -11.66
N LEU A 50 5.10 0.42 -10.88
CA LEU A 50 5.73 -0.84 -11.28
C LEU A 50 4.76 -1.65 -12.12
N VAL A 51 5.25 -2.12 -13.27
CA VAL A 51 4.49 -2.95 -14.22
C VAL A 51 5.19 -4.30 -14.39
N GLY A 52 4.40 -5.37 -14.46
CA GLY A 52 4.89 -6.73 -14.71
C GLY A 52 5.16 -7.01 -16.18
N GLU A 53 5.52 -8.26 -16.50
CA GLU A 53 5.91 -8.70 -17.86
C GLU A 53 4.86 -8.39 -18.94
N GLN A 54 3.57 -8.32 -18.58
CA GLN A 54 2.45 -8.04 -19.49
C GLN A 54 1.98 -6.58 -19.46
N ALA A 55 2.84 -5.65 -19.05
CA ALA A 55 2.49 -4.24 -18.82
C ALA A 55 1.34 -4.03 -17.81
N GLN A 56 0.99 -5.05 -17.04
CA GLN A 56 -0.02 -4.97 -16.00
C GLN A 56 0.58 -4.31 -14.76
N ALA A 57 -0.11 -3.31 -14.22
CA ALA A 57 0.26 -2.68 -12.96
C ALA A 57 0.29 -3.73 -11.84
N ILE A 58 1.35 -3.70 -11.03
CA ILE A 58 1.43 -4.51 -9.82
C ILE A 58 0.44 -3.94 -8.80
N THR A 59 -0.53 -4.74 -8.38
CA THR A 59 -1.55 -4.36 -7.41
C THR A 59 -1.49 -5.24 -6.17
N ILE A 60 -2.03 -4.71 -5.07
CA ILE A 60 -2.15 -5.44 -3.80
C ILE A 60 -3.64 -5.52 -3.47
N THR A 61 -4.13 -6.74 -3.23
CA THR A 61 -5.51 -6.96 -2.83
C THR A 61 -5.66 -6.79 -1.33
N LEU A 62 -6.61 -5.96 -0.90
CA LEU A 62 -6.98 -5.83 0.49
C LEU A 62 -8.13 -6.77 0.81
N TRP A 63 -7.97 -7.55 1.88
CA TRP A 63 -8.99 -8.49 2.37
C TRP A 63 -9.46 -8.08 3.76
N MET A 64 -10.75 -8.30 4.03
CA MET A 64 -11.32 -8.18 5.37
C MET A 64 -11.62 -9.59 5.89
N ALA A 65 -10.91 -10.00 6.93
CA ALA A 65 -11.13 -11.29 7.58
C ALA A 65 -12.15 -11.15 8.72
N VAL A 66 -13.07 -12.11 8.80
CA VAL A 66 -14.02 -12.25 9.92
C VAL A 66 -14.01 -13.69 10.42
N SER A 67 -14.23 -13.88 11.73
CA SER A 67 -14.32 -15.23 12.31
C SER A 67 -15.62 -15.91 11.89
N GLN A 68 -15.53 -17.15 11.43
CA GLN A 68 -16.70 -17.99 11.13
C GLN A 68 -17.40 -18.50 12.40
N ASN A 69 -16.68 -18.57 13.53
CA ASN A 69 -17.18 -19.12 14.80
C ASN A 69 -17.82 -18.05 15.72
N ARG A 70 -17.97 -16.82 15.22
CA ARG A 70 -18.60 -15.72 15.95
C ARG A 70 -19.85 -15.31 15.20
N ILE A 71 -20.99 -15.30 15.90
CA ILE A 71 -22.21 -14.69 15.36
C ILE A 71 -21.91 -13.21 15.12
N SER A 72 -22.13 -12.74 13.90
CA SER A 72 -21.93 -11.33 13.60
C SER A 72 -22.97 -10.49 14.33
N THR A 73 -22.51 -9.49 15.06
CA THR A 73 -23.41 -8.55 15.75
C THR A 73 -23.88 -7.46 14.79
N HIS A 74 -25.01 -6.82 15.09
CA HIS A 74 -25.48 -5.67 14.31
C HIS A 74 -24.41 -4.56 14.24
N ALA A 75 -23.72 -4.28 15.35
CA ALA A 75 -22.62 -3.32 15.38
C ALA A 75 -21.49 -3.71 14.42
N GLN A 76 -21.09 -4.99 14.39
CA GLN A 76 -20.07 -5.46 13.45
C GLN A 76 -20.50 -5.29 11.99
N GLN A 77 -21.75 -5.63 11.66
CA GLN A 77 -22.26 -5.46 10.29
C GLN A 77 -22.24 -3.99 9.85
N VAL A 78 -22.66 -3.08 10.73
CA VAL A 78 -22.59 -1.63 10.48
C VAL A 78 -21.15 -1.18 10.31
N SER A 79 -20.23 -1.59 11.19
CA SER A 79 -18.80 -1.25 11.05
C SER A 79 -18.19 -1.78 9.76
N MET A 80 -18.51 -3.00 9.33
CA MET A 80 -18.03 -3.55 8.06
C MET A 80 -18.54 -2.73 6.86
N ASN A 81 -19.81 -2.31 6.89
CA ASN A 81 -20.36 -1.46 5.83
C ASN A 81 -19.64 -0.11 5.80
N LEU A 82 -19.43 0.52 6.96
CA LEU A 82 -18.68 1.77 7.05
C LEU A 82 -17.25 1.62 6.50
N ILE A 83 -16.54 0.53 6.85
CA ILE A 83 -15.19 0.29 6.33
C ILE A 83 -15.21 0.13 4.81
N ARG A 84 -16.18 -0.61 4.24
CA ARG A 84 -16.30 -0.74 2.77
C ARG A 84 -16.52 0.61 2.10
N ASP A 85 -17.37 1.45 2.66
CA ASP A 85 -17.62 2.79 2.12
C ASP A 85 -16.37 3.66 2.16
N GLN A 86 -15.60 3.60 3.25
CA GLN A 86 -14.33 4.33 3.35
C GLN A 86 -13.30 3.82 2.34
N VAL A 87 -13.19 2.50 2.17
CA VAL A 87 -12.29 1.89 1.18
C VAL A 87 -12.64 2.36 -0.23
N GLN A 88 -13.92 2.37 -0.62
CA GLN A 88 -14.33 2.86 -1.94
C GLN A 88 -14.00 4.33 -2.15
N LYS A 89 -14.19 5.19 -1.13
CA LYS A 89 -13.89 6.63 -1.23
C LYS A 89 -12.40 6.93 -1.32
N HIS A 90 -11.57 6.10 -0.70
CA HIS A 90 -10.17 6.44 -0.45
C HIS A 90 -9.15 5.58 -1.21
N LEU A 91 -9.56 4.41 -1.70
CA LEU A 91 -8.69 3.41 -2.30
C LEU A 91 -9.19 2.93 -3.67
N ALA A 92 -10.28 3.50 -4.20
CA ALA A 92 -10.68 3.22 -5.57
C ALA A 92 -9.54 3.57 -6.52
N PRO A 93 -9.28 2.75 -7.56
CA PRO A 93 -8.28 3.08 -8.57
C PRO A 93 -8.63 4.44 -9.16
N GLN A 94 -7.71 5.41 -9.05
CA GLN A 94 -7.86 6.66 -9.80
C GLN A 94 -7.56 6.35 -11.29
N PRO A 95 -8.36 6.90 -12.22
CA PRO A 95 -8.23 6.64 -13.65
C PRO A 95 -6.89 7.10 -14.22
#